data_AF-A0A2J6I044-F1
#
_entry.id   AF-A0A2J6I044-F1
#
_cell.length_a   1.000
_cell.length_b   1.000
_cell.length_c   1.000
_cell.angle_alpha   90.00
_cell.angle_beta   90.00
_cell.angle_gamma   90.00
#
_symmetry.space_group_name_H-M   'P 1'
#
loop_
_entity.id
_entity.type
_entity.pdbx_description
1 polymer ?
#
loop_
_entity_poly.entity_id
_entity_poly.type
_entity_poly.pdbx_seq_one_letter_code
_entity_poly.pdbx_strand_id
1 'polypeptide(L)' 'LTQEQLAARTGTKKSYISRLENGKIDIQISTLFKIIEEGLGKRLGFTML' A
#
# COMPACT_ATOMS: atom_id res chain seq x y z
N LEU A 1 12.69 -1.41 -1.70
CA LEU A 1 11.79 -2.19 -0.81
C LEU A 1 11.14 -3.27 -1.65
N THR A 2 11.21 -4.55 -1.26
CA THR A 2 10.55 -5.64 -2.01
C THR A 2 9.09 -5.80 -1.60
N GLN A 3 8.28 -6.50 -2.41
CA GLN A 3 6.89 -6.80 -2.07
C GLN A 3 6.77 -7.60 -0.77
N GLU A 4 7.63 -8.60 -0.54
CA GLU A 4 7.72 -9.31 0.75
C GLU A 4 7.99 -8.38 1.92
N GLN A 5 8.93 -7.44 1.78
CA GLN A 5 9.27 -6.50 2.86
C GLN A 5 8.13 -5.50 3.12
N LEU A 6 7.47 -5.00 2.06
CA LEU A 6 6.33 -4.10 2.20
C LEU A 6 5.14 -4.81 2.84
N ALA A 7 4.89 -6.06 2.45
CA ALA A 7 3.86 -6.91 3.03
C ALA A 7 4.11 -7.15 4.52
N ALA A 8 5.36 -7.46 4.90
CA ALA A 8 5.76 -7.63 6.29
C ALA A 8 5.56 -6.34 7.12
N ARG A 9 5.96 -5.18 6.58
CA ARG A 9 5.79 -3.88 7.25
C ARG A 9 4.32 -3.48 7.44
N THR A 10 3.46 -3.82 6.49
CA THR A 10 2.05 -3.38 6.46
C THR A 10 1.09 -4.43 7.00
N GLY A 11 1.57 -5.61 7.42
CA GLY A 11 0.73 -6.73 7.85
C GLY A 11 -0.21 -7.22 6.74
N THR A 12 0.26 -7.22 5.49
CA THR A 12 -0.49 -7.70 4.32
C THR A 12 0.19 -8.93 3.70
N LYS A 13 -0.45 -9.56 2.70
CA LYS A 13 0.15 -10.67 1.96
C LYS A 13 0.96 -10.12 0.78
N LYS A 14 2.10 -10.74 0.42
CA LYS A 14 2.84 -10.38 -0.80
C LYS A 14 1.96 -10.44 -2.06
N SER A 15 1.10 -11.44 -2.17
CA SER A 15 0.12 -11.55 -3.27
C SER A 15 -0.93 -10.44 -3.28
N TYR A 16 -1.20 -9.81 -2.13
CA TYR A 16 -2.05 -8.63 -2.07
C TYR A 16 -1.33 -7.42 -2.66
N ILE A 17 -0.08 -7.17 -2.24
CA ILE A 17 0.77 -6.09 -2.80
C ILE A 17 0.96 -6.26 -4.31
N SER A 18 1.30 -7.46 -4.77
CA SER A 18 1.47 -7.74 -6.19
C SER A 18 0.18 -7.45 -7.00
N ARG A 19 -0.99 -7.89 -6.51
CA ARG A 19 -2.26 -7.60 -7.21
C ARG A 19 -2.60 -6.12 -7.20
N LEU A 20 -2.32 -5.42 -6.10
CA LEU A 20 -2.51 -3.97 -5.99
C LEU A 20 -1.68 -3.23 -7.04
N GLU A 21 -0.38 -3.51 -7.10
CA GLU A 21 0.56 -2.87 -8.04
C GLU A 21 0.20 -3.14 -9.51
N ASN A 22 -0.43 -4.29 -9.79
CA ASN A 22 -0.90 -4.65 -11.13
C ASN A 22 -2.34 -4.20 -11.44
N GLY A 23 -2.98 -3.41 -10.56
CA GLY A 23 -4.34 -2.93 -10.76
C GLY A 23 -5.40 -4.04 -10.81
N LYS A 24 -5.13 -5.18 -10.15
CA LYS A 24 -6.01 -6.37 -10.14
C LYS A 24 -6.98 -6.43 -8.97
N ILE A 25 -6.93 -5.45 -8.07
CA ILE A 25 -7.84 -5.31 -6.94
C ILE A 25 -8.14 -3.84 -6.68
N ASP A 26 -9.32 -3.57 -6.16
CA ASP A 26 -9.63 -2.29 -5.53
C ASP A 26 -8.98 -2.22 -4.14
N ILE A 27 -8.60 -1.01 -3.75
CA ILE A 27 -7.98 -0.73 -2.45
C ILE A 27 -8.85 0.21 -1.62
N GLN A 28 -9.00 -0.12 -0.34
CA GLN A 28 -9.59 0.80 0.62
C GLN A 28 -8.62 1.95 0.91
N ILE A 29 -9.14 3.17 1.03
CA ILE A 29 -8.32 4.36 1.34
C ILE A 29 -7.49 4.16 2.61
N SER A 30 -8.03 3.54 3.66
CA SER A 30 -7.29 3.20 4.89
C SER A 30 -6.07 2.30 4.62
N THR A 31 -6.24 1.28 3.77
CA THR A 31 -5.15 0.39 3.36
C THR A 31 -4.12 1.13 2.50
N LEU A 32 -4.55 2.06 1.64
CA LEU A 32 -3.64 2.90 0.87
C LEU A 32 -2.79 3.76 1.81
N PHE A 33 -3.39 4.44 2.79
CA PHE A 33 -2.66 5.17 3.82
C PHE A 33 -1.67 4.28 4.57
N LYS A 34 -2.10 3.11 5.03
CA LYS A 34 -1.21 2.16 5.71
C LYS A 34 0.01 1.79 4.86
N ILE A 35 -0.21 1.47 3.58
CA ILE A 35 0.87 1.08 2.66
C ILE A 35 1.84 2.24 2.43
N ILE A 36 1.33 3.46 2.19
CA ILE A 36 2.15 4.63 1.90
C ILE A 36 2.88 5.14 3.15
N GLU A 37 2.17 5.30 4.27
CA GLU A 37 2.71 5.93 5.47
C GLU A 37 3.51 4.95 6.32
N GLU A 38 2.96 3.79 6.67
CA GLU A 38 3.64 2.81 7.51
C GLU A 38 4.59 1.92 6.69
N GLY A 39 4.20 1.56 5.47
CA GLY A 39 5.01 0.69 4.61
C GLY A 39 6.19 1.40 3.95
N LEU A 40 5.92 2.53 3.29
CA LEU A 40 6.91 3.29 2.52
C LEU A 40 7.52 4.48 3.29
N GLY A 41 6.97 4.86 4.44
CA GLY A 41 7.46 6.00 5.22
C GLY A 41 7.24 7.34 4.53
N LYS A 42 6.19 7.46 3.69
CA LYS A 42 5.84 8.68 2.95
C LYS A 42 4.55 9.28 3.49
N ARG A 43 4.30 10.57 3.25
CA ARG A 43 3.01 11.20 3.57
C ARG A 43 2.11 11.17 2.34
N LEU A 44 0.86 10.81 2.54
CA LEU A 44 -0.17 10.92 1.51
C LEU A 44 -1.08 12.10 1.85
N GLY A 45 -1.28 13.01 0.89
CA GLY A 45 -2.19 14.14 1.03
C GLY A 45 -3.09 14.24 -0.19
N PHE A 46 -4.30 14.79 0.01
CA PHE A 46 -5.23 15.09 -1.07
C PHE A 46 -5.39 16.60 -1.19
N THR A 47 -5.37 17.08 -2.44
CA THR A 47 -5.78 18.44 -2.78
C THR A 47 -7.09 18.34 -3.52
N MET A 48 -8.13 19.00 -3.00
CA MET A 48 -9.39 19.16 -3.70
C MET A 48 -9.30 20.46 -4.51
N LEU A 49 -9.57 20.38 -5.82
CA LEU A 49 -9.60 21.52 -6.76
C LEU A 49 -11.01 22.09 -6.87
#